data_AF-A0A7S1GQH6-F1
#
_entry.id   AF-A0A7S1GQH6-F1
#
_cell.length_a   1.000
_cell.length_b   1.000
_cell.length_c   1.000
_cell.angle_alpha   90.00
_cell.angle_beta   90.00
_cell.angle_gamma   90.00
#
_symmetry.space_group_name_H-M   'P 1'
#
loop_
_entity.id
_entity.type
_entity.pdbx_description
1 polymer ?
#
loop_
_entity_poly.entity_id
_entity_poly.type
_entity_poly.pdbx_seq_one_letter_code
_entity_poly.pdbx_strand_id
1 'polypeptide(L)'
;IHTPRSTNDLLEVINGLEEAILNRSLEADEGNGRFPTRLIILDSIAAPARRDFGDGSAPKRAGIVMQIAQSLKRLADQLGLTVVVINQVSAGVANATGPQGMSESRFSPTKAALGTSWHHCLSTRVLMEHDVDPHQVSMGAPTSNLRHATVVKSNEAAAHTIAYEITQVGVVPA
;
A
#
# COMPACT_ATOMS: atom_id res chain seq x y z
N ILE A 1 -8.44 7.26 -14.88
CA ILE A 1 -7.47 6.40 -14.16
C ILE A 1 -6.12 6.62 -14.84
N HIS A 2 -5.12 7.10 -14.12
CA HIS A 2 -3.78 7.33 -14.66
C HIS A 2 -2.88 6.15 -14.30
N THR A 3 -2.11 5.63 -15.27
CA THR A 3 -1.20 4.50 -15.08
C THR A 3 0.22 4.97 -15.35
N PRO A 4 0.98 5.35 -14.30
CA PRO A 4 2.33 5.86 -14.49
C PRO A 4 3.24 4.79 -15.09
N ARG A 5 4.06 5.17 -16.06
CA ARG A 5 5.02 4.30 -16.76
C ARG A 5 6.30 4.15 -15.97
N SER A 6 6.73 5.19 -15.25
CA SER A 6 7.91 5.21 -14.38
C SER A 6 7.64 5.86 -13.02
N THR A 7 8.61 5.82 -12.13
CA THR A 7 8.61 6.51 -10.83
C THR A 7 8.76 8.02 -10.98
N ASN A 8 9.50 8.49 -11.99
CA ASN A 8 9.54 9.92 -12.32
C ASN A 8 8.19 10.42 -12.85
N ASP A 9 7.56 9.67 -13.77
CA ASP A 9 6.22 9.97 -14.27
C ASP A 9 5.19 9.99 -13.13
N LEU A 10 5.26 9.02 -12.21
CA LEU A 10 4.45 9.05 -10.99
C LEU A 10 4.69 10.31 -10.14
N LEU A 11 5.94 10.73 -9.96
CA LEU A 11 6.27 11.93 -9.20
C LEU A 11 5.75 13.21 -9.88
N GLU A 12 5.89 13.32 -11.19
CA GLU A 12 5.34 14.43 -11.99
C GLU A 12 3.81 14.50 -11.84
N VAL A 13 3.12 13.37 -11.96
CA VAL A 13 1.67 13.28 -11.76
C VAL A 13 1.29 13.74 -10.35
N ILE A 14 1.99 13.24 -9.31
CA ILE A 14 1.71 13.63 -7.91
C ILE A 14 1.91 15.14 -7.73
N ASN A 15 2.96 15.72 -8.30
CA ASN A 15 3.22 17.15 -8.18
C ASN A 15 2.16 17.99 -8.91
N GLY A 16 1.57 17.47 -9.99
CA GLY A 16 0.44 18.11 -10.70
C GLY A 16 -0.93 17.91 -10.04
N LEU A 17 -1.06 17.00 -9.06
CA LEU A 17 -2.35 16.72 -8.41
C LEU A 17 -2.88 17.90 -7.61
N GLU A 18 -2.00 18.76 -7.09
CA GLU A 18 -2.38 19.87 -6.22
C GLU A 18 -3.38 20.81 -6.90
N GLU A 19 -3.02 21.32 -8.08
CA GLU A 19 -3.87 22.23 -8.85
C GLU A 19 -5.19 21.54 -9.27
N ALA A 20 -5.11 20.29 -9.70
CA ALA A 20 -6.28 19.51 -10.08
C ALA A 20 -7.27 19.30 -8.92
N ILE A 21 -6.76 19.08 -7.71
CA ILE A 21 -7.58 18.89 -6.51
C ILE A 21 -8.18 20.21 -6.06
N LEU A 22 -7.41 21.31 -6.10
CA LEU A 22 -7.91 22.64 -5.76
C LEU A 22 -9.04 23.07 -6.71
N ASN A 23 -8.84 22.95 -8.02
CA ASN A 23 -9.86 23.30 -9.02
C ASN A 23 -11.15 22.51 -8.81
N ARG A 24 -11.05 21.19 -8.57
CA ARG A 24 -12.22 20.36 -8.27
C ARG A 24 -12.91 20.76 -6.95
N SER A 25 -12.14 21.21 -5.96
CA SER A 25 -12.70 21.63 -4.68
C SER A 25 -13.43 22.97 -4.81
N LEU A 26 -12.91 23.90 -5.63
CA LEU A 26 -13.60 25.14 -5.98
C LEU A 26 -14.92 24.88 -6.71
N GLU A 27 -14.91 24.00 -7.72
CA GLU A 27 -16.13 23.60 -8.43
C GLU A 27 -17.19 22.97 -7.51
N ALA A 28 -16.75 22.30 -6.44
CA ALA A 28 -17.65 21.72 -5.44
C ALA A 28 -18.30 22.82 -4.58
N ASP A 29 -17.55 23.85 -4.20
CA ASP A 29 -18.05 24.97 -3.40
C ASP A 29 -19.03 25.86 -4.19
N GLU A 30 -18.89 25.92 -5.52
CA GLU A 30 -19.81 26.65 -6.42
C GLU A 30 -21.20 25.98 -6.56
N GLY A 31 -21.46 24.88 -5.86
CA GLY A 31 -22.79 24.25 -5.84
C GLY A 31 -23.12 23.43 -7.08
N ASN A 32 -22.12 23.07 -7.90
CA ASN A 32 -22.29 22.23 -9.10
C ASN A 32 -22.62 20.74 -8.80
N GLY A 33 -23.12 20.44 -7.58
CA GLY A 33 -23.42 19.07 -7.14
C GLY A 33 -22.20 18.16 -7.03
N ARG A 34 -20.98 18.73 -7.08
CA ARG A 34 -19.73 17.99 -6.91
C ARG A 34 -19.28 18.04 -5.46
N PHE A 35 -18.62 16.97 -5.03
CA PHE A 35 -17.96 16.92 -3.73
C PHE A 35 -16.46 17.21 -3.88
N PRO A 36 -15.85 17.89 -2.90
CA PRO A 36 -14.42 18.14 -2.94
C PRO A 36 -13.65 16.83 -2.77
N THR A 37 -12.43 16.78 -3.31
CA THR A 37 -11.59 15.58 -3.21
C THR A 37 -11.08 15.41 -1.77
N ARG A 38 -11.34 14.24 -1.17
CA ARG A 38 -10.88 13.91 0.19
C ARG A 38 -10.03 12.64 0.27
N LEU A 39 -9.84 11.94 -0.85
CA LEU A 39 -9.13 10.67 -0.90
C LEU A 39 -8.32 10.54 -2.19
N ILE A 40 -7.05 10.16 -2.03
CA ILE A 40 -6.17 9.71 -3.12
C ILE A 40 -5.87 8.23 -2.88
N ILE A 41 -6.08 7.40 -3.91
CA ILE A 41 -5.69 5.98 -3.90
C ILE A 41 -4.59 5.77 -4.93
N LEU A 42 -3.45 5.23 -4.47
CA LEU A 42 -2.34 4.83 -5.33
C LEU A 42 -2.22 3.30 -5.36
N ASP A 43 -2.74 2.68 -6.42
CA ASP A 43 -2.71 1.24 -6.65
C ASP A 43 -1.90 0.88 -7.91
N SER A 44 -0.67 0.37 -7.81
CA SER A 44 0.17 0.23 -6.61
C SER A 44 1.42 1.09 -6.77
N ILE A 45 1.95 1.62 -5.66
CA ILE A 45 3.21 2.39 -5.69
C ILE A 45 4.42 1.53 -6.07
N ALA A 46 4.33 0.23 -5.83
CA ALA A 46 5.42 -0.71 -6.07
C ALA A 46 5.66 -0.96 -7.56
N ALA A 47 4.62 -0.89 -8.39
CA ALA A 47 4.71 -1.31 -9.79
C ALA A 47 5.70 -0.46 -10.61
N PRO A 48 5.67 0.90 -10.58
CA PRO A 48 6.68 1.69 -11.28
C PRO A 48 8.08 1.50 -10.69
N ALA A 49 8.19 1.40 -9.35
CA ALA A 49 9.48 1.20 -8.69
C ALA A 49 10.16 -0.11 -9.08
N ARG A 50 9.41 -1.20 -9.28
CA ARG A 50 9.95 -2.49 -9.73
C ARG A 50 10.47 -2.44 -11.17
N ARG A 51 9.89 -1.60 -12.04
CA ARG A 51 10.32 -1.46 -13.44
C ARG A 51 11.60 -0.64 -13.57
N ASP A 52 11.68 0.44 -12.79
CA ASP A 52 12.78 1.41 -12.90
C ASP A 52 14.06 0.97 -12.18
N PHE A 53 13.93 0.07 -11.19
CA PHE A 53 15.00 -0.25 -10.26
C PHE A 53 15.26 -1.75 -10.19
N GLY A 54 16.33 -2.19 -10.86
CA GLY A 54 16.90 -3.53 -10.73
C GLY A 54 17.93 -3.65 -9.60
N ASP A 55 18.73 -4.72 -9.64
CA ASP A 55 19.77 -4.98 -8.65
C ASP A 55 20.82 -3.86 -8.61
N GLY A 56 21.30 -3.52 -7.40
CA GLY A 56 22.29 -2.44 -7.19
C GLY A 56 21.74 -1.01 -7.15
N SER A 57 20.48 -0.78 -7.53
CA SER A 57 19.88 0.57 -7.57
C SER A 57 19.23 1.03 -6.24
N ALA A 58 19.51 0.32 -5.14
CA ALA A 58 18.82 0.51 -3.86
C ALA A 58 18.87 1.95 -3.31
N PRO A 59 20.00 2.68 -3.35
CA PRO A 59 20.04 4.07 -2.87
C PRO A 59 19.19 5.01 -3.72
N LYS A 60 19.28 4.90 -5.06
CA LYS A 60 18.49 5.72 -6.00
C LYS A 60 17.00 5.48 -5.83
N ARG A 61 16.61 4.21 -5.70
CA ARG A 61 15.23 3.79 -5.39
C ARG A 61 14.74 4.41 -4.09
N ALA A 62 15.54 4.32 -3.02
CA ALA A 62 15.17 4.88 -1.71
C ALA A 62 14.96 6.40 -1.78
N GLY A 63 15.83 7.12 -2.50
CA GLY A 63 15.71 8.56 -2.71
C GLY A 63 14.40 8.96 -3.39
N ILE A 64 14.08 8.36 -4.54
CA ILE A 64 12.84 8.66 -5.28
C ILE A 64 11.59 8.27 -4.50
N VAL A 65 11.60 7.11 -3.84
CA VAL A 65 10.49 6.66 -3.00
C VAL A 65 10.26 7.61 -1.82
N MET A 66 11.33 8.18 -1.25
CA MET A 66 11.23 9.17 -0.17
C MET A 66 10.68 10.52 -0.67
N GLN A 67 11.07 10.94 -1.87
CA GLN A 67 10.49 12.14 -2.51
C GLN A 67 8.99 11.96 -2.76
N ILE A 68 8.58 10.82 -3.31
CA ILE A 68 7.15 10.48 -3.49
C ILE A 68 6.41 10.53 -2.15
N ALA A 69 6.97 9.92 -1.09
CA ALA A 69 6.37 9.96 0.24
C ALA A 69 6.21 11.40 0.76
N GLN A 70 7.22 12.24 0.56
CA GLN A 70 7.19 13.64 0.98
C GLN A 70 6.11 14.43 0.23
N SER A 71 6.02 14.29 -1.09
CA SER A 71 4.98 14.95 -1.89
C SER A 71 3.57 14.51 -1.46
N LEU A 72 3.34 13.21 -1.25
CA LEU A 72 2.05 12.70 -0.79
C LEU A 72 1.66 13.22 0.59
N LYS A 73 2.61 13.27 1.53
CA LYS A 73 2.38 13.84 2.87
C LYS A 73 2.04 15.31 2.80
N ARG A 74 2.79 16.07 2.00
CA ARG A 74 2.55 17.50 1.78
C ARG A 74 1.14 17.75 1.26
N LEU A 75 0.71 16.98 0.25
CA LEU A 75 -0.66 17.07 -0.29
C LEU A 75 -1.72 16.72 0.76
N ALA A 76 -1.51 15.65 1.53
CA ALA A 76 -2.43 15.24 2.58
C ALA A 76 -2.62 16.33 3.63
N ASP A 77 -1.52 16.93 4.09
CA ASP A 77 -1.50 17.98 5.10
C ASP A 77 -2.12 19.28 4.58
N GLN A 78 -1.65 19.78 3.43
CA GLN A 78 -2.09 21.07 2.89
C GLN A 78 -3.55 21.06 2.43
N LEU A 79 -4.04 19.94 1.90
CA LEU A 79 -5.38 19.84 1.31
C LEU A 79 -6.38 19.12 2.23
N GLY A 80 -5.96 18.68 3.42
CA GLY A 80 -6.81 17.99 4.38
C GLY A 80 -7.43 16.70 3.83
N LEU A 81 -6.66 15.93 3.06
CA LEU A 81 -7.11 14.70 2.42
C LEU A 81 -6.39 13.47 2.94
N THR A 82 -6.98 12.29 2.73
CA THR A 82 -6.36 11.00 3.05
C THR A 82 -5.67 10.42 1.82
N VAL A 83 -4.47 9.87 2.01
CA VAL A 83 -3.74 9.13 0.97
C VAL A 83 -3.67 7.66 1.36
N VAL A 84 -4.23 6.79 0.52
CA VAL A 84 -4.13 5.33 0.64
C VAL A 84 -3.19 4.81 -0.44
N VAL A 85 -2.19 4.04 -0.03
CA VAL A 85 -1.20 3.48 -0.94
C VAL A 85 -1.17 1.97 -0.82
N ILE A 86 -1.29 1.28 -1.96
CA ILE A 86 -1.16 -0.18 -2.03
C ILE A 86 0.28 -0.53 -2.37
N ASN A 87 0.90 -1.35 -1.54
CA ASN A 87 2.27 -1.83 -1.72
C ASN A 87 2.26 -3.36 -1.83
N GLN A 88 2.75 -3.85 -2.97
CA GLN A 88 2.83 -5.28 -3.22
C GLN A 88 3.90 -5.93 -2.33
N VAL A 89 3.67 -7.19 -1.98
CA VAL A 89 4.68 -8.04 -1.33
C VAL A 89 5.35 -8.94 -2.37
N SER A 90 6.57 -9.38 -2.07
CA SER A 90 7.26 -10.44 -2.81
C SER A 90 7.56 -11.57 -1.83
N ALA A 91 7.58 -12.81 -2.32
CA ALA A 91 8.07 -13.94 -1.53
C ALA A 91 9.52 -13.66 -1.14
N GLY A 92 9.83 -13.71 0.16
CA GLY A 92 11.21 -13.74 0.62
C GLY A 92 11.81 -15.11 0.32
N VAL A 93 13.07 -15.13 -0.10
CA VAL A 93 13.85 -16.37 -0.08
C VAL A 93 14.13 -16.66 1.39
N ALA A 94 13.53 -17.72 1.93
CA ALA A 94 13.91 -18.21 3.25
C ALA A 94 15.36 -18.71 3.16
N ASN A 95 16.32 -17.95 3.69
CA ASN A 95 17.66 -18.47 3.90
C ASN A 95 17.56 -19.55 4.98
N ALA A 96 17.59 -20.81 4.55
CA ALA A 96 17.55 -21.99 5.40
C ALA A 96 18.88 -22.21 6.16
N THR A 97 19.32 -21.23 6.95
CA THR A 97 20.59 -21.29 7.70
C THR A 97 20.46 -20.83 9.15
N GLY A 98 19.37 -21.20 9.83
CA GLY A 98 19.18 -20.98 11.27
C GLY A 98 18.87 -22.31 12.00
N PRO A 99 19.35 -22.53 13.23
CA PRO A 99 19.10 -23.76 13.98
C PRO A 99 17.60 -23.97 14.18
N GLN A 100 17.12 -25.17 13.82
CA GLN A 100 15.73 -25.57 14.01
C GLN A 100 15.36 -25.54 15.49
N GLY A 101 14.34 -24.77 15.84
CA GLY A 101 13.72 -24.83 17.17
C GLY A 101 13.40 -23.48 17.74
N MET A 102 12.36 -22.82 17.23
CA MET A 102 11.44 -21.97 17.98
C MET A 102 10.30 -21.50 17.05
N SER A 103 9.09 -21.43 17.61
CA SER A 103 7.78 -21.37 16.96
C SER A 103 7.55 -20.26 15.92
N GLU A 104 6.55 -20.49 15.06
CA GLU A 104 5.66 -19.50 14.43
C GLU A 104 6.16 -18.59 13.29
N SER A 105 5.99 -19.08 12.05
CA SER A 105 5.22 -18.36 11.04
C SER A 105 4.79 -19.33 9.93
N ARG A 106 3.49 -19.50 9.71
CA ARG A 106 2.91 -20.34 8.64
C ARG A 106 3.14 -19.79 7.22
N PHE A 107 3.89 -18.69 7.09
CA PHE A 107 4.18 -18.05 5.81
C PHE A 107 5.68 -17.85 5.62
N SER A 108 6.17 -18.17 4.41
CA SER A 108 7.47 -17.68 3.95
C SER A 108 7.58 -16.18 4.25
N PRO A 109 8.71 -15.65 4.71
CA PRO A 109 8.82 -14.25 5.10
C PRO A 109 8.53 -13.34 3.90
N THR A 110 7.26 -12.93 3.72
CA THR A 110 6.87 -12.01 2.65
C THR A 110 7.48 -10.65 2.93
N LYS A 111 8.20 -10.10 1.96
CA LYS A 111 8.86 -8.81 2.09
C LYS A 111 8.10 -7.78 1.27
N ALA A 112 7.73 -6.67 1.89
CA ALA A 112 7.15 -5.52 1.19
C ALA A 112 8.15 -4.98 0.15
N ALA A 113 7.67 -4.68 -1.07
CA ALA A 113 8.54 -4.37 -2.22
C ALA A 113 9.45 -3.16 -2.00
N LEU A 114 8.95 -2.12 -1.32
CA LEU A 114 9.68 -0.86 -1.13
C LEU A 114 10.64 -0.84 0.07
N GLY A 115 10.68 -1.91 0.87
CA GLY A 115 11.64 -2.06 1.97
C GLY A 115 11.46 -1.09 3.15
N THR A 116 12.51 -0.96 3.96
CA THR A 116 12.50 -0.26 5.26
C THR A 116 12.38 1.26 5.13
N SER A 117 13.05 1.89 4.16
CA SER A 117 12.95 3.35 3.95
C SER A 117 11.50 3.79 3.78
N TRP A 118 10.73 3.06 2.96
CA TRP A 118 9.30 3.32 2.80
C TRP A 118 8.52 3.07 4.09
N HIS A 119 8.84 2.01 4.84
CA HIS A 119 8.16 1.70 6.10
C HIS A 119 8.24 2.84 7.13
N HIS A 120 9.37 3.56 7.18
CA HIS A 120 9.53 4.72 8.07
C HIS A 120 8.75 5.95 7.60
N CYS A 121 8.39 6.01 6.32
CA CYS A 121 7.61 7.13 5.79
C CYS A 121 6.11 7.03 6.11
N LEU A 122 5.58 5.87 6.51
CA LEU A 122 4.14 5.68 6.70
C LEU A 122 3.66 6.11 8.08
N SER A 123 2.47 6.71 8.16
CA SER A 123 1.76 6.97 9.43
C SER A 123 1.08 5.71 9.96
N THR A 124 0.35 5.01 9.09
CA THR A 124 -0.35 3.75 9.38
C THR A 124 -0.06 2.73 8.29
N ARG A 125 0.12 1.46 8.69
CA ARG A 125 0.31 0.32 7.79
C ARG A 125 -0.62 -0.81 8.23
N VAL A 126 -1.44 -1.25 7.29
CA VAL A 126 -2.31 -2.42 7.43
C VAL A 126 -1.73 -3.54 6.57
N LEU A 127 -1.48 -4.69 7.18
CA LEU A 127 -1.15 -5.94 6.50
C LEU A 127 -2.45 -6.68 6.22
N MET A 128 -2.66 -7.08 4.96
CA MET A 128 -3.83 -7.84 4.53
C MET A 128 -3.40 -9.24 4.11
N GLU A 129 -3.96 -10.26 4.75
CA GLU A 129 -3.58 -11.66 4.58
C GLU A 129 -4.81 -12.52 4.33
N HIS A 130 -4.63 -13.58 3.55
CA HIS A 130 -5.62 -14.64 3.47
C HIS A 130 -5.46 -15.57 4.67
N ASP A 131 -6.57 -16.06 5.24
CA ASP A 131 -6.52 -17.10 6.26
C ASP A 131 -5.93 -18.40 5.71
N VAL A 132 -6.30 -18.75 4.47
CA VAL A 132 -5.75 -19.86 3.70
C VAL A 132 -5.16 -19.34 2.40
N ASP A 133 -3.90 -19.68 2.11
CA ASP A 133 -3.22 -19.23 0.89
C ASP A 133 -3.97 -19.72 -0.36
N PRO A 134 -4.52 -18.81 -1.19
CA PRO A 134 -5.29 -19.19 -2.37
C PRO A 134 -4.46 -19.99 -3.39
N HIS A 135 -3.12 -19.89 -3.37
CA HIS A 135 -2.25 -20.67 -4.25
C HIS A 135 -2.06 -22.11 -3.77
N GLN A 136 -2.30 -22.40 -2.49
CA GLN A 136 -2.26 -23.75 -1.93
C GLN A 136 -3.61 -24.49 -2.06
N VAL A 137 -4.69 -23.77 -2.39
CA VAL A 137 -6.03 -24.34 -2.64
C VAL A 137 -6.02 -25.35 -3.79
N SER A 138 -5.06 -25.25 -4.73
CA SER A 138 -4.85 -26.23 -5.80
C SER A 138 -4.59 -27.67 -5.30
N MET A 139 -4.34 -27.87 -4.00
CA MET A 139 -4.09 -29.17 -3.36
C MET A 139 -5.29 -29.73 -2.56
N GLY A 140 -6.52 -29.33 -2.90
CA GLY A 140 -7.74 -29.92 -2.32
C GLY A 140 -8.12 -29.42 -0.92
N ALA A 141 -7.54 -28.30 -0.48
CA ALA A 141 -7.92 -27.62 0.75
C ALA A 141 -9.22 -26.81 0.57
N PRO A 142 -10.04 -26.64 1.62
CA PRO A 142 -11.26 -25.82 1.55
C PRO A 142 -10.92 -24.38 1.15
N THR A 143 -11.69 -23.83 0.21
CA THR A 143 -11.64 -22.40 -0.14
C THR A 143 -12.23 -21.59 1.01
N SER A 144 -11.37 -20.90 1.76
CA SER A 144 -11.81 -19.88 2.71
C SER A 144 -11.71 -18.50 2.07
N ASN A 145 -12.82 -17.76 2.05
CA ASN A 145 -12.83 -16.35 1.69
C ASN A 145 -12.43 -15.43 2.87
N LEU A 146 -12.15 -16.04 4.02
CA LEU A 146 -11.73 -15.34 5.23
C LEU A 146 -10.35 -14.71 5.04
N ARG A 147 -10.24 -13.45 5.45
CA ARG A 147 -9.03 -12.65 5.40
C ARG A 147 -8.84 -11.94 6.72
N HIS A 148 -7.60 -11.58 6.99
CA HIS A 148 -7.22 -10.84 8.18
C HIS A 148 -6.58 -9.51 7.78
N ALA A 149 -7.02 -8.42 8.41
CA ALA A 149 -6.39 -7.11 8.31
C ALA A 149 -5.75 -6.78 9.66
N THR A 150 -4.43 -6.64 9.67
CA THR A 150 -3.65 -6.35 10.88
C THR A 150 -3.01 -4.97 10.79
N VAL A 151 -3.28 -4.11 11.77
CA VAL A 151 -2.54 -2.86 11.94
C VAL A 151 -1.14 -3.21 12.47
N VAL A 152 -0.13 -3.15 11.59
CA VAL A 152 1.26 -3.49 11.92
C VAL A 152 2.11 -2.27 12.28
N LYS A 153 1.60 -1.06 11.97
CA LYS A 153 2.16 0.22 12.39
C LYS A 153 1.04 1.23 12.42
N SER A 154 0.95 2.04 13.47
CA SER A 154 0.15 3.25 13.50
C SER A 154 0.74 4.22 14.51
N ASN A 155 0.52 5.52 14.31
CA ASN A 155 0.85 6.54 15.30
C ASN A 155 -0.26 6.67 16.37
N GLU A 156 -1.49 6.27 16.05
CA GLU A 156 -2.68 6.50 16.90
C GLU A 156 -3.27 5.21 17.46
N ALA A 157 -3.17 4.09 16.70
CA ALA A 157 -3.78 2.83 17.07
C ALA A 157 -2.76 1.79 17.54
N ALA A 158 -3.14 1.00 18.56
CA ALA A 158 -2.41 -0.21 18.92
C ALA A 158 -2.51 -1.25 17.80
N ALA A 159 -1.57 -2.21 17.79
CA ALA A 159 -1.66 -3.35 16.90
C ALA A 159 -2.95 -4.13 17.17
N HIS A 160 -3.74 -4.33 16.12
CA HIS A 160 -5.02 -5.02 16.19
C HIS A 160 -5.31 -5.74 14.87
N THR A 161 -5.95 -6.90 14.96
CA THR A 161 -6.30 -7.75 13.83
C THR A 161 -7.80 -7.93 13.78
N ILE A 162 -8.38 -7.71 12.61
CA ILE A 162 -9.80 -7.97 12.34
C ILE A 162 -9.93 -8.99 11.21
N ALA A 163 -10.90 -9.88 11.34
CA ALA A 163 -11.28 -10.79 10.27
C ALA A 163 -12.32 -10.13 9.36
N TYR A 164 -12.23 -10.37 8.06
CA TYR A 164 -13.15 -9.85 7.07
C TYR A 164 -13.32 -10.80 5.89
N GLU A 165 -14.42 -10.64 5.17
CA GLU A 165 -14.69 -11.33 3.92
C GLU A 165 -14.89 -10.31 2.79
N ILE A 166 -14.65 -10.76 1.56
CA ILE A 166 -14.97 -9.98 0.35
C ILE A 166 -16.19 -10.61 -0.29
N THR A 167 -17.26 -9.83 -0.36
CA THR A 167 -18.54 -10.21 -0.98
C THR A 167 -18.75 -9.41 -2.27
N GLN A 168 -19.84 -9.68 -2.99
CA GLN A 168 -20.21 -8.90 -4.18
C GLN A 168 -20.51 -7.43 -3.87
N VAL A 169 -20.88 -7.11 -2.62
CA VAL A 169 -21.17 -5.73 -2.18
C VAL A 169 -19.95 -5.03 -1.58
N GLY A 170 -18.83 -5.74 -1.42
CA GLY A 170 -17.57 -5.19 -0.90
C GLY A 170 -17.03 -5.95 0.31
N VAL A 171 -16.23 -5.24 1.11
CA VAL A 171 -15.58 -5.78 2.33
C VAL A 171 -16.58 -5.76 3.49
N VAL A 172 -16.77 -6.90 4.14
CA VAL A 172 -17.65 -7.04 5.32
C VAL A 172 -16.89 -7.67 6.49
N PRO A 173 -17.20 -7.32 7.75
CA PRO A 173 -16.68 -8.05 8.91
C PRO A 173 -17.09 -9.53 8.82
N ALA A 174 -16.16 -10.42 9.20
CA ALA A 174 -16.42 -11.85 9.33
C ALA A 174 -16.99 -12.19 10.71
#